data_AF-A0A5C6FB24-F1
#
_entry.id   AF-A0A5C6FB24-F1
#
_cell.length_a   1.000
_cell.length_b   1.000
_cell.length_c   1.000
_cell.angle_alpha   90.00
_cell.angle_beta   90.00
_cell.angle_gamma   90.00
#
_symmetry.space_group_name_H-M   'P 1'
#
loop_
_entity.id
_entity.type
_entity.pdbx_description
1 polymer ?
#
loop_
_entity_poly.entity_id
_entity_poly.type
_entity_poly.pdbx_seq_one_letter_code
_entity_poly.pdbx_strand_id
1 'polypeptide(L)'
;MLCGYNQAPWSCFCPTQPNSKMPRTADQILEESFLDVRAKLLAVAATLDRIDRAAEQTGGLSEAQVNRRAQVDAAIEICVGDGPDRAEKLQRLFSRTYQPEWRTTMHL
;
A
#
# COMPACT_ATOMS: atom_id res chain seq x y z
N MET A 1 16.81 -0.82 -65.61
CA MET A 1 16.19 -2.15 -65.63
C MET A 1 16.16 -2.68 -64.20
N LEU A 2 15.00 -2.52 -63.58
CA LEU A 2 14.43 -3.11 -62.35
C LEU A 2 15.36 -3.83 -61.35
N CYS A 3 15.57 -3.20 -60.18
CA CYS A 3 15.87 -3.91 -58.92
C CYS A 3 14.52 -4.30 -58.28
N GLY A 4 14.25 -5.60 -58.20
CA GLY A 4 13.02 -6.17 -57.66
C GLY A 4 12.92 -6.01 -56.15
N TYR A 5 11.80 -5.43 -55.73
CA TYR A 5 11.36 -5.29 -54.35
C TYR A 5 10.87 -6.64 -53.83
N ASN A 6 11.66 -7.34 -53.00
CA ASN A 6 11.20 -8.58 -52.35
C ASN A 6 10.67 -8.26 -50.96
N GLN A 7 9.35 -8.34 -50.80
CA GLN A 7 8.60 -8.18 -49.56
C GLN A 7 8.72 -9.47 -48.74
N ALA A 8 9.26 -9.38 -47.52
CA ALA A 8 9.05 -10.41 -46.50
C ALA A 8 7.82 -10.04 -45.65
N PRO A 9 6.82 -10.92 -45.47
CA PRO A 9 5.52 -10.56 -44.87
C PRO A 9 5.49 -10.55 -43.33
N TRP A 10 6.64 -10.60 -42.64
CA TRP A 10 6.71 -10.55 -41.17
C TRP A 10 7.70 -9.49 -40.69
N SER A 11 7.73 -8.34 -41.35
CA SER A 11 8.32 -7.14 -40.75
C SER A 11 7.50 -6.78 -39.51
N CYS A 12 7.86 -7.36 -38.37
CA CYS A 12 7.55 -6.81 -37.05
C CYS A 12 8.14 -5.40 -37.00
N PHE A 13 7.37 -4.44 -37.47
CA PHE A 13 7.53 -3.05 -37.12
C PHE A 13 7.22 -2.98 -35.62
N CYS A 14 8.24 -3.12 -34.77
CA CYS A 14 8.15 -2.66 -33.40
C CYS A 14 8.33 -1.14 -33.47
N PRO A 15 7.27 -0.31 -33.44
CA PRO A 15 7.48 1.10 -33.18
C PRO A 15 8.23 1.15 -31.84
N THR A 16 9.38 1.84 -31.86
CA THR A 16 10.16 2.17 -30.67
C THR A 16 9.21 2.41 -29.49
N GLN A 17 9.28 1.57 -28.46
CA GLN A 17 8.73 1.94 -27.16
C GLN A 17 9.81 2.71 -26.41
N PRO A 18 9.74 4.05 -26.34
CA PRO A 18 10.21 4.73 -25.17
C PRO A 18 8.99 5.01 -24.32
N ASN A 19 8.44 4.00 -23.63
CA ASN A 19 7.81 4.34 -22.35
C ASN A 19 8.91 4.47 -21.30
N SER A 20 9.85 5.38 -21.56
CA SER A 20 10.62 5.99 -20.49
C SER A 20 9.62 6.88 -19.77
N LYS A 21 8.89 6.31 -18.81
CA LYS A 21 8.20 7.13 -17.82
C LYS A 21 9.28 7.95 -17.16
N MET A 22 9.38 9.22 -17.58
CA MET A 22 10.17 10.22 -16.88
C MET A 22 9.82 10.11 -15.39
N PRO A 23 10.83 10.09 -14.50
CA PRO A 23 10.55 10.03 -13.07
C PRO A 23 9.67 11.22 -12.71
N ARG A 24 8.53 10.94 -12.08
CA ARG A 24 7.59 11.97 -11.62
C ARG A 24 8.24 12.78 -10.49
N THR A 25 7.97 14.08 -10.46
CA THR A 25 8.42 14.93 -9.36
C THR A 25 7.58 14.67 -8.09
N ALA A 26 8.08 15.10 -6.94
CA ALA A 26 7.34 15.00 -5.68
C ALA A 26 5.99 15.75 -5.77
N ASP A 27 5.98 16.94 -6.36
CA ASP A 27 4.77 17.76 -6.53
C ASP A 27 3.71 17.05 -7.39
N GLN A 28 4.13 16.41 -8.49
CA GLN A 28 3.21 15.65 -9.35
C GLN A 28 2.60 14.48 -8.60
N ILE A 29 3.41 13.74 -7.83
CA ILE A 29 2.91 12.60 -7.04
C ILE A 29 1.93 13.08 -5.97
N LEU A 30 2.23 14.18 -5.30
CA LEU A 30 1.34 14.73 -4.27
C LEU A 30 0.02 15.21 -4.88
N GLU A 31 0.06 15.99 -5.96
CA GLU A 31 -1.15 16.48 -6.64
C GLU A 31 -2.05 15.31 -7.09
N GLU A 32 -1.47 14.28 -7.71
CA GLU A 32 -2.21 13.09 -8.18
C GLU A 32 -2.84 12.28 -7.04
N SER A 33 -2.21 12.25 -5.86
CA SER A 33 -2.62 11.37 -4.74
C SER A 33 -3.30 12.09 -3.57
N PHE A 34 -3.30 13.43 -3.54
CA PHE A 34 -3.73 14.22 -2.39
C PHE A 34 -5.15 13.87 -1.92
N LEU A 35 -6.11 13.81 -2.84
CA LEU A 35 -7.51 13.52 -2.50
C LEU A 35 -7.71 12.08 -2.00
N ASP A 36 -6.99 11.11 -2.58
CA ASP A 36 -7.06 9.70 -2.17
C ASP A 36 -6.46 9.52 -0.76
N VAL A 37 -5.28 10.10 -0.50
CA VAL A 37 -4.65 10.09 0.83
C VAL A 37 -5.56 10.77 1.85
N ARG A 38 -6.12 11.95 1.52
CA ARG A 38 -7.05 12.67 2.39
C ARG A 38 -8.28 11.84 2.73
N ALA A 39 -8.88 11.17 1.74
CA ALA A 39 -10.05 10.32 1.97
C ALA A 39 -9.72 9.16 2.94
N LYS A 40 -8.57 8.51 2.76
CA LYS A 40 -8.10 7.44 3.65
C LYS A 40 -7.87 7.95 5.08
N LEU A 41 -7.24 9.12 5.25
CA LEU A 41 -7.02 9.74 6.56
C LEU A 41 -8.35 10.05 7.27
N LEU A 42 -9.34 10.59 6.56
CA LEU A 42 -10.67 10.85 7.10
C LEU A 42 -11.38 9.55 7.52
N ALA A 43 -11.26 8.50 6.71
CA ALA A 43 -11.84 7.19 7.04
C ALA A 43 -11.22 6.58 8.29
N VAL A 44 -9.90 6.73 8.48
CA VAL A 44 -9.19 6.30 9.70
C VAL A 44 -9.68 7.10 10.90
N ALA A 45 -9.66 8.43 10.83
CA ALA A 45 -10.10 9.31 11.92
C ALA A 45 -11.55 9.01 12.35
N ALA A 46 -12.48 8.96 11.40
CA ALA A 46 -13.89 8.65 11.69
C ALA A 46 -14.09 7.24 12.27
N THR A 47 -13.18 6.30 12.00
CA THR A 47 -13.21 4.97 12.60
C THR A 47 -12.71 5.00 14.04
N LEU A 48 -11.62 5.71 14.32
CA LEU A 48 -11.13 5.92 15.69
C LEU A 48 -12.19 6.61 16.55
N ASP A 49 -12.82 7.68 16.06
CA ASP A 49 -13.91 8.36 16.77
C ASP A 49 -15.10 7.44 17.10
N ARG A 50 -15.42 6.49 16.21
CA ARG A 50 -16.49 5.51 16.45
C ARG A 50 -16.08 4.48 17.50
N ILE A 51 -14.83 4.03 17.48
CA ILE A 51 -14.28 3.11 18.47
C ILE A 51 -14.30 3.77 19.85
N ASP A 52 -13.81 5.00 19.96
CA ASP A 52 -13.71 5.71 21.25
C ASP A 52 -15.10 5.95 21.85
N ARG A 53 -16.05 6.45 21.05
CA ARG A 53 -17.45 6.61 21.50
C ARG A 53 -18.10 5.29 21.92
N ALA A 54 -17.85 4.20 21.20
CA ALA A 54 -18.42 2.90 21.55
C ALA A 54 -17.79 2.34 22.83
N ALA A 55 -16.47 2.48 22.98
CA ALA A 55 -15.75 2.05 24.17
C ALA A 55 -16.24 2.77 25.42
N GLU A 56 -16.52 4.08 25.35
CA GLU A 56 -17.13 4.83 26.46
C GLU A 56 -18.49 4.24 26.89
N GLN A 57 -19.30 3.78 25.93
CA GLN A 57 -20.61 3.19 26.21
C GLN A 57 -20.53 1.77 26.78
N THR A 58 -19.52 0.99 26.38
CA THR A 58 -19.39 -0.43 26.76
C THR A 58 -18.39 -0.69 27.89
N GLY A 59 -17.78 0.36 28.46
CA GLY A 59 -16.79 0.24 29.54
C GLY A 59 -15.39 -0.14 29.06
N GLY A 60 -15.06 0.13 27.80
CA GLY A 60 -13.73 -0.05 27.20
C GLY A 60 -13.65 -1.14 26.13
N LEU A 61 -12.42 -1.35 25.63
CA LEU A 61 -12.07 -2.43 24.70
C LEU A 61 -11.66 -3.68 25.47
N SER A 62 -11.92 -4.86 24.89
CA SER A 62 -11.35 -6.12 25.40
C SER A 62 -9.83 -6.13 25.21
N GLU A 63 -9.11 -6.91 26.01
CA GLU A 63 -7.64 -7.02 25.96
C GLU A 63 -7.12 -7.32 24.55
N ALA A 64 -7.78 -8.23 23.82
CA ALA A 64 -7.42 -8.54 22.44
C ALA A 64 -7.58 -7.35 21.47
N GLN A 65 -8.57 -6.47 21.71
CA GLN A 65 -8.79 -5.27 20.89
C GLN A 65 -7.89 -4.10 21.31
N VAL A 66 -7.49 -4.00 22.58
CA VAL A 66 -6.49 -3.03 23.02
C VAL A 66 -5.17 -3.21 22.24
N ASN A 67 -4.71 -4.44 22.08
CA ASN A 67 -3.51 -4.72 21.29
C ASN A 67 -3.66 -4.32 19.81
N ARG A 68 -4.83 -4.55 19.21
CA ARG A 68 -5.11 -4.13 17.83
C ARG A 68 -5.20 -2.61 17.69
N ARG A 69 -5.77 -1.93 18.69
CA ARG A 69 -5.79 -0.45 18.74
C ARG A 69 -4.36 0.09 18.78
N ALA A 70 -3.50 -0.46 19.63
CA ALA A 70 -2.09 -0.07 19.70
C ALA A 70 -1.35 -0.32 18.38
N GLN A 71 -1.64 -1.40 17.65
CA GLN A 71 -1.09 -1.63 16.31
C GLN A 71 -1.54 -0.57 15.29
N VAL A 72 -2.79 -0.11 15.36
CA VAL A 72 -3.26 0.99 14.50
C VAL A 72 -2.55 2.30 14.85
N ASP A 73 -2.38 2.59 16.13
CA ASP A 73 -1.66 3.80 16.58
C ASP A 73 -0.19 3.78 16.09
N ALA A 74 0.51 2.65 16.26
CA ALA A 74 1.86 2.47 15.74
C ALA A 74 1.94 2.56 14.19
N ALA A 75 0.91 2.09 13.48
CA ALA A 75 0.84 2.23 12.03
C ALA A 75 0.75 3.69 11.59
N ILE A 76 -0.01 4.52 12.33
CA ILE A 76 -0.10 5.97 12.07
C ILE A 76 1.26 6.63 12.30
N GLU A 77 1.97 6.27 13.37
CA GLU A 77 3.32 6.76 13.66
C GLU A 77 4.31 6.42 12.54
N ILE A 78 4.26 5.20 11.99
CA ILE A 78 5.10 4.79 10.84
C ILE A 78 4.81 5.66 9.61
N CYS A 79 3.54 6.01 9.37
CA CYS A 79 3.14 6.84 8.24
C CYS A 79 3.71 8.26 8.33
N VAL A 80 3.70 8.87 9.51
CA VAL A 80 4.19 10.24 9.72
C VAL A 80 5.69 10.31 10.00
N GLY A 81 6.31 9.21 10.40
CA GLY A 81 7.75 9.12 10.65
C GLY A 81 8.59 9.31 9.40
N ASP A 82 9.85 9.71 9.59
CA ASP A 82 10.80 9.95 8.51
C ASP A 82 11.42 8.65 7.95
N GLY A 83 12.02 8.79 6.77
CA GLY A 83 12.79 7.74 6.11
C GLY A 83 12.01 6.90 5.10
N PRO A 84 12.72 6.03 4.37
CA PRO A 84 12.11 5.15 3.37
C PRO A 84 11.32 4.00 4.03
N ASP A 85 10.70 3.19 3.16
CA ASP A 85 10.14 1.87 3.50
C ASP A 85 8.94 1.86 4.46
N ARG A 86 8.15 2.94 4.50
CA ARG A 86 6.91 3.01 5.31
C ARG A 86 5.98 1.83 5.05
N ALA A 87 5.80 1.44 3.79
CA ALA A 87 4.97 0.31 3.41
C ALA A 87 5.52 -1.03 3.95
N GLU A 88 6.83 -1.24 3.91
CA GLU A 88 7.46 -2.44 4.47
C GLU A 88 7.30 -2.50 5.99
N LYS A 89 7.53 -1.37 6.68
CA LYS A 89 7.35 -1.26 8.12
C LYS A 89 5.90 -1.56 8.54
N LEU A 90 4.92 -1.03 7.81
CA LEU A 90 3.50 -1.35 8.00
C LEU A 90 3.23 -2.84 7.79
N GLN A 91 3.73 -3.42 6.70
CA GLN A 91 3.56 -4.84 6.41
C GLN A 91 4.12 -5.70 7.55
N ARG A 92 5.30 -5.38 8.05
CA ARG A 92 5.94 -6.10 9.17
C ARG A 92 5.15 -5.96 10.47
N LEU A 93 4.64 -4.76 10.78
CA LEU A 93 3.82 -4.50 11.98
C LEU A 93 2.59 -5.40 12.06
N PHE A 94 1.92 -5.65 10.92
CA PHE A 94 0.74 -6.52 10.85
C PHE A 94 1.06 -7.99 10.55
N SER A 95 2.33 -8.33 10.31
CA SER A 95 2.75 -9.70 10.04
C SER A 95 2.87 -10.51 11.33
N ARG A 96 2.52 -11.79 11.26
CA ARG A 96 2.86 -12.75 12.33
C ARG A 96 4.35 -13.07 12.24
N THR A 97 4.96 -13.36 13.39
CA THR A 97 6.32 -13.93 13.41
C THR A 97 6.34 -15.22 12.60
N TYR A 98 7.36 -15.37 11.76
CA TYR A 98 7.56 -16.60 11.01
C TYR A 98 7.71 -17.79 11.97
N GLN A 99 6.89 -18.81 11.77
CA GLN A 99 7.00 -20.08 12.48
C GLN A 99 7.44 -21.15 11.49
N PRO A 100 8.61 -21.79 11.67
CA PRO A 100 9.10 -22.82 10.74
C PRO A 100 8.10 -23.96 10.52
N GLU A 101 7.34 -24.32 11.55
CA GLU A 101 6.37 -25.40 11.60
C GLU A 101 4.98 -24.98 11.09
N TRP A 102 4.83 -23.78 10.52
CA TRP A 102 3.51 -23.22 10.14
C TRP A 102 2.68 -24.16 9.26
N ARG A 103 3.31 -24.95 8.38
CA ARG A 103 2.62 -25.90 7.49
C ARG A 103 1.88 -27.00 8.24
N THR A 104 2.37 -27.34 9.44
CA THR A 104 1.79 -28.38 10.29
C THR A 104 0.90 -27.81 11.39
N THR A 105 1.11 -26.56 11.79
CA THR A 105 0.40 -25.93 12.91
C THR A 105 -0.71 -24.96 12.49
N MET A 106 -0.70 -24.45 11.25
CA MET A 106 -1.80 -23.63 10.74
C MET A 106 -2.97 -24.52 10.32
N HIS A 107 -4.02 -24.49 11.14
CA HIS A 107 -5.34 -24.96 10.75
C HIS A 107 -6.09 -23.80 10.08
N LEU A 108 -6.49 -24.00 8.82
CA LEU A 108 -7.28 -23.04 8.02
C LEU A 108 -8.75 -23.08 8.41
#